data_AF-A0A316IBW9-F1
#
_entry.id   AF-A0A316IBW9-F1
#
_cell.length_a   1.000
_cell.length_b   1.000
_cell.length_c   1.000
_cell.angle_alpha   90.00
_cell.angle_beta   90.00
_cell.angle_gamma   90.00
#
_symmetry.space_group_name_H-M   'P 1'
#
loop_
_entity.id
_entity.type
_entity.pdbx_description
1 polymer ?
#
loop_
_entity_poly.entity_id
_entity_poly.type
_entity_poly.pdbx_seq_one_letter_code
_entity_poly.pdbx_strand_id
1 'polypeptide(L)'
;MTEYLTRSERMKQPSALDIARAVAEEHGVCVRPLAKERVDLDTGRVDIAPVPCGSTVASVCPTCAEKNRRLRMAQCREGWHLTEEPDFTPDAPSDEQRELTAYRADLVKAFRLALDEGDEVGAEEVRDEVAEVDEELRQLGVRGSLPSLEVPLKAARKRSTRRRQDAPNLPRRPVSKRTIGRVFGGKYQPSTFLTLTLDSYGKVRSDGTPVDPATYNYRRAARDAVHFAALLDRFVQNLRRCVGWEVQYFSTVEPQRRLAPHWHAAVRGSISRAELRAVAEATYHQVWWPAHDEIKYSGDNLPVWDVRAKGFVDPHTRRPCLPGKTRWTRSCDRLTSRGSASKSTPRASSAALRKPAVTSAT
;
A
#
# COMPACT_ATOMS: atom_id res chain seq x y z
N MET A 1 -51.65 27.12 -12.61
CA MET A 1 -51.76 27.12 -11.14
C MET A 1 -50.76 26.13 -10.62
N THR A 2 -49.64 26.59 -10.06
CA THR A 2 -48.64 25.72 -9.44
C THR A 2 -49.22 25.25 -8.11
N GLU A 3 -49.55 23.97 -8.00
CA GLU A 3 -50.00 23.36 -6.75
C GLU A 3 -48.98 23.65 -5.64
N TYR A 4 -49.43 24.25 -4.54
CA TYR A 4 -48.57 24.54 -3.39
C TYR A 4 -48.25 23.23 -2.66
N LEU A 5 -47.08 22.67 -2.94
CA LEU A 5 -46.58 21.50 -2.24
C LEU A 5 -46.20 21.87 -0.79
N THR A 6 -46.73 21.11 0.16
CA THR A 6 -46.33 21.18 1.56
C THR A 6 -44.84 20.80 1.71
N ARG A 7 -44.21 21.17 2.84
CA ARG A 7 -42.81 20.81 3.11
C ARG A 7 -42.60 19.29 3.13
N SER A 8 -43.55 18.54 3.71
CA SER A 8 -43.50 17.08 3.76
C SER A 8 -43.57 16.46 2.37
N GLU A 9 -44.40 17.00 1.46
CA GLU A 9 -44.46 16.54 0.07
C GLU A 9 -43.18 16.88 -0.71
N ARG A 10 -42.60 18.07 -0.50
CA ARG A 10 -41.30 18.42 -1.09
C ARG A 10 -40.16 17.53 -0.60
N MET A 11 -40.14 17.17 0.68
CA MET A 11 -39.12 16.26 1.23
C MET A 11 -39.28 14.80 0.77
N LYS A 12 -40.43 14.41 0.21
CA LYS A 12 -40.62 13.09 -0.43
C LYS A 12 -40.05 13.04 -1.85
N GLN A 13 -39.87 14.20 -2.50
CA GLN A 13 -39.26 14.25 -3.82
C GLN A 13 -37.75 13.96 -3.72
N PRO A 14 -37.16 13.22 -4.67
CA PRO A 14 -35.73 12.95 -4.66
C PRO A 14 -34.93 14.25 -4.77
N SER A 15 -33.80 14.31 -4.07
CA SER A 15 -32.91 15.45 -4.24
C SER A 15 -32.25 15.40 -5.63
N ALA A 16 -31.86 16.55 -6.17
CA ALA A 16 -31.13 16.61 -7.44
C ALA A 16 -29.85 15.75 -7.42
N LEU A 17 -29.20 15.62 -6.25
CA LEU A 17 -28.03 14.77 -6.05
C LEU A 17 -28.37 13.27 -6.13
N ASP A 18 -29.51 12.86 -5.59
CA ASP A 18 -29.95 11.47 -5.68
C ASP A 18 -30.29 11.08 -7.12
N ILE A 19 -30.92 11.98 -7.88
CA ILE A 19 -31.18 11.79 -9.31
C ILE A 19 -29.85 11.68 -10.08
N ALA A 20 -28.92 12.62 -9.87
CA ALA A 20 -27.62 12.61 -10.54
C ALA A 20 -26.82 11.34 -10.21
N ARG A 21 -26.91 10.86 -8.97
CA ARG A 21 -26.30 9.60 -8.53
C ARG A 21 -26.94 8.41 -9.25
N ALA A 22 -28.27 8.34 -9.34
CA ALA A 22 -28.96 7.25 -10.03
C ALA A 22 -28.59 7.19 -11.51
N VAL A 23 -28.57 8.34 -12.20
CA VAL A 23 -28.12 8.45 -13.61
C VAL A 23 -26.66 8.03 -13.76
N ALA A 24 -25.80 8.42 -12.82
CA ALA A 24 -24.40 8.01 -12.81
C ALA A 24 -24.24 6.48 -12.67
N GLU A 25 -25.06 5.84 -11.82
CA GLU A 25 -25.09 4.38 -11.68
C GLU A 25 -25.56 3.68 -12.96
N GLU A 26 -26.62 4.19 -13.59
CA GLU A 26 -27.19 3.66 -14.85
C GLU A 26 -26.17 3.66 -15.99
N HIS A 27 -25.42 4.75 -16.15
CA HIS A 27 -24.38 4.86 -17.18
C HIS A 27 -23.03 4.23 -16.78
N GLY A 28 -22.93 3.62 -15.60
CA GLY A 28 -21.69 2.99 -15.14
C GLY A 28 -20.56 3.98 -14.83
N VAL A 29 -20.87 5.26 -14.59
CA VAL A 29 -19.89 6.30 -14.23
C VAL A 29 -19.79 6.48 -12.71
N CYS A 30 -18.74 7.16 -12.24
CA CYS A 30 -18.49 7.25 -10.80
C CYS A 30 -19.53 8.12 -10.08
N VAL A 31 -20.20 7.56 -9.07
CA VAL A 31 -21.16 8.30 -8.22
C VAL A 31 -20.53 9.23 -7.19
N ARG A 32 -19.21 9.11 -6.99
CA ARG A 32 -18.45 9.88 -6.02
C ARG A 32 -17.15 10.38 -6.66
N PRO A 33 -17.22 11.28 -7.65
CA PRO A 33 -16.01 11.83 -8.23
C PRO A 33 -15.22 12.60 -7.16
N LEU A 34 -13.90 12.49 -7.22
CA LEU A 34 -13.00 13.30 -6.42
C LEU A 34 -12.57 14.49 -7.26
N ALA A 35 -12.72 15.70 -6.71
CA ALA A 35 -12.14 16.90 -7.32
C ALA A 35 -10.62 16.84 -7.13
N LYS A 36 -9.88 16.78 -8.24
CA LYS A 36 -8.42 16.92 -8.22
C LYS A 36 -8.01 18.21 -8.91
N GLU A 37 -7.12 18.93 -8.26
CA GLU A 37 -6.41 20.04 -8.90
C GLU A 37 -5.45 19.48 -9.93
N ARG A 38 -5.60 19.96 -11.17
CA ARG A 38 -4.67 19.78 -12.26
C ARG A 38 -3.97 21.12 -12.44
N VAL A 39 -2.66 21.11 -12.27
CA VAL A 39 -1.81 22.27 -12.52
C VAL A 39 -1.15 22.06 -13.87
N ASP A 40 -1.37 22.99 -14.78
CA ASP A 40 -0.58 23.14 -15.99
C ASP A 40 0.82 23.64 -15.57
N LEU A 41 1.86 22.87 -15.90
CA LEU A 41 3.21 23.14 -15.42
C LEU A 41 3.89 24.26 -16.21
N ASP A 42 3.39 24.59 -17.39
CA ASP A 42 3.97 25.58 -18.28
C ASP A 42 3.32 26.94 -18.04
N THR A 43 1.98 26.98 -17.89
CA THR A 43 1.23 28.22 -17.66
C THR A 43 0.92 28.52 -16.19
N GLY A 44 1.10 27.54 -15.30
CA GLY A 44 0.70 27.65 -13.89
C GLY A 44 -0.82 27.64 -13.65
N ARG A 45 -1.62 27.45 -14.70
CA ARG A 45 -3.09 27.43 -14.61
C ARG A 45 -3.55 26.25 -13.76
N VAL A 46 -4.52 26.51 -12.87
CA VAL A 46 -5.11 25.49 -11.99
C VAL A 46 -6.55 25.23 -12.41
N ASP A 47 -6.83 24.01 -12.86
CA ASP A 47 -8.17 23.52 -13.18
C ASP A 47 -8.58 22.41 -12.20
N ILE A 48 -9.87 22.34 -11.85
CA ILE A 48 -10.41 21.26 -11.02
C ILE A 48 -11.02 20.20 -11.93
N ALA A 49 -10.37 19.05 -12.03
CA ALA A 49 -10.84 17.92 -12.83
C ALA A 49 -11.53 16.86 -11.96
N PRO A 50 -12.76 16.42 -12.29
CA PRO A 50 -13.38 15.30 -11.61
C PRO A 50 -12.68 13.99 -12.02
N VAL A 51 -12.18 13.24 -11.06
CA VAL A 51 -11.63 11.89 -11.29
C VAL A 51 -12.49 10.83 -10.60
N PRO A 52 -12.62 9.62 -11.16
CA PRO A 52 -13.34 8.55 -10.48
C PRO A 52 -12.67 8.22 -9.14
N CYS A 53 -13.47 7.94 -8.10
CA CYS A 53 -12.92 7.62 -6.77
C CYS A 53 -12.07 6.35 -6.73
N GLY A 54 -12.24 5.44 -7.69
CA GLY A 54 -11.50 4.18 -7.74
C GLY A 54 -11.82 3.20 -6.59
N SER A 55 -12.90 3.43 -5.84
CA SER A 55 -13.31 2.54 -4.74
C SER A 55 -13.50 1.12 -5.23
N THR A 56 -12.94 0.16 -4.49
CA THR A 56 -13.17 -1.28 -4.68
C THR A 56 -14.34 -1.81 -3.85
N VAL A 57 -14.96 -0.95 -3.02
CA VAL A 57 -16.08 -1.30 -2.14
C VAL A 57 -17.39 -0.88 -2.77
N ALA A 58 -18.24 -1.86 -3.10
CA ALA A 58 -19.49 -1.64 -3.83
C ALA A 58 -20.51 -0.76 -3.07
N SER A 59 -20.56 -0.84 -1.73
CA SER A 59 -21.43 0.03 -0.91
C SER A 59 -21.00 1.50 -0.92
N VAL A 60 -19.73 1.79 -1.25
CA VAL A 60 -19.21 3.15 -1.39
C VAL A 60 -19.43 3.69 -2.80
N CYS A 61 -19.15 2.86 -3.83
CA CYS A 61 -19.39 3.21 -5.23
C CYS A 61 -19.51 1.91 -6.06
N PRO A 62 -20.73 1.51 -6.47
CA PRO A 62 -20.94 0.25 -7.17
C PRO A 62 -20.28 0.22 -8.55
N THR A 63 -20.32 1.35 -9.28
CA THR A 63 -19.77 1.47 -10.64
C THR A 63 -18.25 1.32 -10.68
N CYS A 64 -17.51 2.01 -9.79
CA CYS A 64 -16.05 1.87 -9.70
C CYS A 64 -15.64 0.47 -9.19
N ALA A 65 -16.39 -0.10 -8.25
CA ALA A 65 -16.10 -1.44 -7.74
C ALA A 65 -16.26 -2.50 -8.84
N GLU A 66 -17.32 -2.44 -9.64
CA GLU A 66 -17.54 -3.35 -10.77
C GLU A 66 -16.49 -3.14 -11.87
N LYS A 67 -16.12 -1.90 -12.21
CA LYS A 67 -15.03 -1.62 -13.15
C LYS A 67 -13.71 -2.26 -12.69
N ASN A 68 -13.35 -2.09 -11.41
CA ASN A 68 -12.16 -2.71 -10.83
C ASN A 68 -12.24 -4.24 -10.88
N ARG A 69 -13.40 -4.83 -10.52
CA ARG A 69 -13.62 -6.27 -10.59
C ARG A 69 -13.40 -6.81 -12.00
N ARG A 70 -14.00 -6.19 -13.02
CA ARG A 70 -13.81 -6.56 -14.44
C ARG A 70 -12.35 -6.46 -14.86
N LEU A 71 -11.66 -5.38 -14.49
CA LEU A 71 -10.23 -5.22 -14.76
C LEU A 71 -9.40 -6.35 -14.14
N ARG A 72 -9.68 -6.73 -12.89
CA ARG A 72 -8.98 -7.85 -12.22
C ARG A 72 -9.29 -9.19 -12.87
N MET A 73 -10.52 -9.42 -13.32
CA MET A 73 -10.89 -10.63 -14.08
C MET A 73 -10.13 -10.71 -15.40
N ALA A 74 -10.05 -9.61 -16.16
CA ALA A 74 -9.27 -9.55 -17.39
C ALA A 74 -7.77 -9.81 -17.15
N GLN A 75 -7.18 -9.10 -16.18
CA GLN A 75 -5.77 -9.30 -15.78
C GLN A 75 -5.48 -10.74 -15.35
N CYS A 76 -6.41 -11.39 -14.65
CA CYS A 76 -6.25 -12.79 -14.26
C CYS A 76 -6.31 -13.71 -15.48
N ARG A 77 -7.33 -13.53 -16.33
CA ARG A 77 -7.54 -14.35 -17.53
C ARG A 77 -6.36 -14.26 -18.51
N GLU A 78 -5.86 -13.06 -18.75
CA GLU A 78 -4.81 -12.79 -19.74
C GLU A 78 -3.41 -13.03 -19.16
N GLY A 79 -3.17 -12.62 -17.91
CA GLY A 79 -1.83 -12.58 -17.34
C GLY A 79 -1.43 -13.79 -16.49
N TRP A 80 -2.38 -14.49 -15.87
CA TRP A 80 -2.05 -15.48 -14.84
C TRP A 80 -1.33 -16.72 -15.39
N HIS A 81 -1.73 -17.16 -16.58
CA HIS A 81 -1.22 -18.36 -17.24
C HIS A 81 -0.13 -18.09 -18.28
N LEU A 82 0.38 -16.85 -18.38
CA LEU A 82 1.50 -16.57 -19.28
C LEU A 82 2.69 -17.47 -18.93
N THR A 83 3.35 -18.02 -19.93
CA THR A 83 4.54 -18.86 -19.73
C THR A 83 5.83 -18.05 -19.81
N GLU A 84 5.74 -16.84 -20.33
CA GLU A 84 6.84 -15.91 -20.59
C GLU A 84 6.53 -14.54 -19.99
N GLU A 85 7.58 -13.83 -19.59
CA GLU A 85 7.44 -12.46 -19.09
C GLU A 85 7.09 -11.56 -20.28
N PRO A 86 6.16 -10.60 -20.13
CA PRO A 86 5.96 -9.59 -21.15
C PRO A 86 7.26 -8.83 -21.39
N ASP A 87 7.63 -8.66 -22.65
CA ASP A 87 8.80 -7.87 -23.01
C ASP A 87 8.47 -6.38 -22.87
N PHE A 88 9.16 -5.72 -21.95
CA PHE A 88 9.08 -4.28 -21.73
C PHE A 88 10.37 -3.57 -22.16
N THR A 89 11.24 -4.26 -22.90
CA THR A 89 12.45 -3.67 -23.48
C THR A 89 12.01 -2.52 -24.39
N PRO A 90 12.42 -1.27 -24.09
CA PRO A 90 12.11 -0.16 -24.96
C PRO A 90 12.79 -0.36 -26.31
N ASP A 91 12.10 0.01 -27.38
CA ASP A 91 12.72 0.13 -28.70
C ASP A 91 13.87 1.13 -28.65
N ALA A 92 14.85 0.95 -29.54
CA ALA A 92 15.92 1.93 -29.71
C ALA A 92 15.32 3.27 -30.17
N PRO A 93 15.82 4.42 -29.69
CA PRO A 93 15.35 5.71 -30.15
C PRO A 93 15.49 5.85 -31.67
N SER A 94 14.45 6.35 -32.34
CA SER A 94 14.55 6.69 -33.76
C SER A 94 15.56 7.82 -33.98
N ASP A 95 15.98 8.03 -35.24
CA ASP A 95 16.90 9.12 -35.56
C ASP A 95 16.21 10.48 -35.34
N GLU A 96 14.95 10.60 -35.73
CA GLU A 96 14.10 11.79 -35.48
C GLU A 96 13.95 12.12 -33.99
N GLN A 97 13.71 11.11 -33.12
CA GLN A 97 13.67 11.32 -31.67
C GLN A 97 15.01 11.82 -31.11
N ARG A 98 16.13 11.34 -31.67
CA ARG A 98 17.48 11.78 -31.27
C ARG A 98 17.76 13.20 -31.72
N GLU A 99 17.38 13.55 -32.95
CA GLU A 99 17.54 14.88 -33.52
C GLU A 99 16.73 15.92 -32.73
N LEU A 100 15.45 15.66 -32.46
CA LEU A 100 14.61 16.56 -31.64
C LEU A 100 15.13 16.68 -30.21
N THR A 101 15.62 15.59 -29.62
CA THR A 101 16.22 15.66 -28.27
C THR A 101 17.51 16.49 -28.27
N ALA A 102 18.33 16.39 -29.33
CA ALA A 102 19.54 17.20 -29.49
C ALA A 102 19.19 18.67 -29.70
N TYR A 103 18.22 18.96 -30.57
CA TYR A 103 17.71 20.30 -30.81
C TYR A 103 17.17 20.93 -29.51
N ARG A 104 16.36 20.18 -28.75
CA ARG A 104 15.90 20.63 -27.43
C ARG A 104 17.05 20.93 -26.47
N ALA A 105 18.14 20.16 -26.51
CA ALA A 105 19.31 20.41 -25.67
C ALA A 105 20.02 21.71 -26.06
N ASP A 106 20.02 22.08 -27.34
CA ASP A 106 20.53 23.37 -27.81
C ASP A 106 19.61 24.53 -27.42
N LEU A 107 18.29 24.35 -27.47
CA LEU A 107 17.33 25.31 -26.91
C LEU A 107 17.54 25.54 -25.42
N VAL A 108 17.83 24.50 -24.63
CA VAL A 108 18.17 24.66 -23.20
C VAL A 108 19.42 25.53 -23.00
N LYS A 109 20.41 25.46 -23.91
CA LYS A 109 21.59 26.33 -23.85
C LYS A 109 21.23 27.77 -24.22
N ALA A 110 20.45 27.96 -25.29
CA ALA A 110 19.96 29.27 -25.71
C ALA A 110 19.16 29.94 -24.58
N PHE A 111 18.29 29.21 -23.91
CA PHE A 111 17.52 29.68 -22.76
C PHE A 111 18.42 30.19 -21.63
N ARG A 112 19.48 29.44 -21.29
CA ARG A 112 20.44 29.86 -20.25
C ARG A 112 21.21 31.11 -20.64
N LEU A 113 21.61 31.21 -21.91
CA LEU A 113 22.30 32.40 -22.42
C LEU A 113 21.39 33.64 -22.33
N ALA A 114 20.13 33.52 -22.76
CA ALA A 114 19.15 34.59 -22.66
C ALA A 114 18.94 35.05 -21.20
N LEU A 115 18.89 34.11 -20.24
CA LEU A 115 18.82 34.46 -18.81
C LEU A 115 20.08 35.17 -18.31
N ASP A 116 21.27 34.72 -18.71
CA ASP A 116 22.54 35.33 -18.30
C ASP A 116 22.72 36.75 -18.89
N GLU A 117 22.18 37.00 -20.09
CA GLU A 117 22.18 38.30 -20.77
C GLU A 117 21.04 39.22 -20.32
N GLY A 118 20.07 38.70 -19.56
CA GLY A 118 18.88 39.44 -19.14
C GLY A 118 17.87 39.69 -20.26
N ASP A 119 17.91 38.88 -21.32
CA ASP A 119 16.94 38.92 -22.43
C ASP A 119 15.69 38.11 -22.08
N GLU A 120 14.72 38.79 -21.47
CA GLU A 120 13.45 38.18 -21.07
C GLU A 120 12.59 37.75 -22.28
N VAL A 121 12.70 38.45 -23.41
CA VAL A 121 11.91 38.15 -24.62
C VAL A 121 12.46 36.89 -25.29
N GLY A 122 13.77 36.83 -25.51
CA GLY A 122 14.41 35.63 -26.05
C GLY A 122 14.24 34.41 -25.14
N ALA A 123 14.21 34.60 -23.81
CA ALA A 123 13.91 33.53 -22.87
C ALA A 123 12.47 32.99 -23.04
N GLU A 124 11.47 33.84 -23.30
CA GLU A 124 10.09 33.43 -23.58
C GLU A 124 9.98 32.67 -24.91
N GLU A 125 10.56 33.19 -25.98
CA GLU A 125 10.53 32.55 -27.30
C GLU A 125 11.14 31.14 -27.25
N VAL A 126 12.23 30.97 -26.50
CA VAL A 126 12.85 29.65 -26.32
C VAL A 126 11.96 28.72 -25.46
N ARG A 127 11.17 29.23 -24.52
CA ARG A 127 10.21 28.39 -23.77
C ARG A 127 9.12 27.85 -24.68
N ASP A 128 8.57 28.69 -25.55
CA ASP A 128 7.55 28.29 -26.52
C ASP A 128 8.08 27.22 -27.47
N GLU A 129 9.27 27.43 -28.04
CA GLU A 129 9.91 26.46 -28.93
C GLU A 129 10.19 25.11 -28.21
N VAL A 130 10.63 25.15 -26.95
CA VAL A 130 10.83 23.93 -26.15
C VAL A 130 9.52 23.20 -25.92
N ALA A 131 8.41 23.91 -25.71
CA ALA A 131 7.10 23.31 -25.55
C ALA A 131 6.61 22.63 -26.83
N GLU A 132 6.88 23.22 -28.00
CA GLU A 132 6.59 22.62 -29.31
C GLU A 132 7.40 21.33 -29.53
N VAL A 133 8.71 21.36 -29.26
CA VAL A 133 9.56 20.16 -29.38
C VAL A 133 9.14 19.06 -28.38
N ASP A 134 8.74 19.43 -27.15
CA ASP A 134 8.25 18.48 -26.15
C ASP A 134 6.87 17.86 -26.51
N GLU A 135 6.07 18.56 -27.31
CA GLU A 135 4.84 18.01 -27.91
C GLU A 135 5.16 17.10 -29.09
N GLU A 136 6.09 17.48 -29.97
CA GLU A 136 6.51 16.64 -31.10
C GLU A 136 7.13 15.32 -30.63
N LEU A 137 8.04 15.36 -29.65
CA LEU A 137 8.60 14.16 -29.03
C LEU A 137 7.50 13.25 -28.46
N ARG A 138 6.43 13.82 -27.91
CA ARG A 138 5.29 13.07 -27.37
C ARG A 138 4.46 12.43 -28.48
N GLN A 139 4.26 13.12 -29.60
CA GLN A 139 3.61 12.59 -30.79
C GLN A 139 4.41 11.44 -31.41
N LEU A 140 5.74 11.50 -31.36
CA LEU A 140 6.65 10.40 -31.73
C LEU A 140 6.68 9.25 -30.72
N GLY A 141 5.83 9.29 -29.69
CA GLY A 141 5.67 8.19 -28.72
C GLY A 141 6.75 8.15 -27.64
N VAL A 142 7.55 9.20 -27.45
CA VAL A 142 8.50 9.28 -26.35
C VAL A 142 7.73 9.28 -25.02
N ARG A 143 8.10 8.35 -24.13
CA ARG A 143 7.44 8.19 -22.83
C ARG A 143 8.12 9.03 -21.74
N GLY A 144 7.32 9.66 -20.90
CA GLY A 144 7.80 10.49 -19.78
C GLY A 144 7.93 11.95 -20.17
N SER A 145 8.45 12.77 -19.25
CA SER A 145 8.71 14.20 -19.48
C SER A 145 10.21 14.46 -19.34
N LEU A 146 10.75 15.27 -20.24
CA LEU A 146 12.12 15.79 -20.09
C LEU A 146 12.16 16.81 -18.93
N PRO A 147 13.35 17.07 -18.36
CA PRO A 147 13.47 18.07 -17.31
C PRO A 147 12.97 19.44 -17.77
N SER A 148 12.18 20.10 -16.92
CA SER A 148 11.81 21.50 -17.09
C SER A 148 13.05 22.38 -17.18
N LEU A 149 12.97 23.47 -17.94
CA LEU A 149 14.06 24.45 -18.08
C LEU A 149 14.50 25.01 -16.73
N GLU A 150 13.54 25.22 -15.83
CA GLU A 150 13.75 25.64 -14.46
C GLU A 150 13.60 24.46 -13.51
N VAL A 151 14.71 23.97 -12.96
CA VAL A 151 14.69 22.83 -12.03
C VAL A 151 14.41 23.35 -10.61
N PRO A 152 13.28 22.97 -9.97
CA PRO A 152 13.03 23.37 -8.59
C PRO A 152 14.03 22.70 -7.64
N LEU A 153 14.64 23.47 -6.74
CA LEU A 153 15.51 22.96 -5.68
C LEU A 153 14.72 22.10 -4.70
N LYS A 154 14.64 20.79 -4.97
CA LYS A 154 14.02 19.83 -4.05
C LYS A 154 15.00 19.46 -2.95
N ALA A 155 14.61 19.70 -1.70
CA ALA A 155 15.37 19.24 -0.54
C ALA A 155 15.57 17.72 -0.58
N ALA A 156 16.83 17.29 -0.48
CA ALA A 156 17.20 15.88 -0.49
C ALA A 156 16.52 15.15 0.68
N ARG A 157 15.57 14.27 0.37
CA ARG A 157 14.92 13.42 1.38
C ARG A 157 15.89 12.37 1.89
N LYS A 158 16.54 12.64 3.03
CA LYS A 158 17.31 11.64 3.80
C LYS A 158 16.37 10.60 4.40
N ARG A 159 16.25 9.44 3.76
CA ARG A 159 15.70 8.24 4.40
C ARG A 159 16.79 7.55 5.21
N SER A 160 16.42 7.10 6.41
CA SER A 160 17.33 6.30 7.24
C SER A 160 17.50 4.91 6.63
N THR A 161 18.75 4.48 6.46
CA THR A 161 19.14 3.14 6.00
C THR A 161 19.29 2.13 7.15
N ARG A 162 19.00 2.54 8.39
CA ARG A 162 19.25 1.71 9.58
C ARG A 162 18.33 0.49 9.60
N ARG A 163 18.93 -0.69 9.53
CA ARG A 163 18.27 -1.99 9.49
C ARG A 163 17.86 -2.42 10.90
N ARG A 164 16.64 -2.94 11.01
CA ARG A 164 16.14 -3.61 12.22
C ARG A 164 16.74 -5.01 12.34
N GLN A 165 17.10 -5.42 13.56
CA GLN A 165 17.76 -6.69 13.87
C GLN A 165 16.87 -7.64 14.68
N ASP A 166 15.66 -7.22 15.03
CA ASP A 166 14.63 -7.91 15.82
C ASP A 166 13.82 -8.94 15.02
N ALA A 167 14.03 -9.05 13.71
CA ALA A 167 13.32 -9.98 12.85
C ALA A 167 14.08 -11.31 12.69
N PRO A 168 13.38 -12.47 12.67
CA PRO A 168 13.96 -13.74 12.27
C PRO A 168 14.71 -13.62 10.94
N ASN A 169 15.89 -14.22 10.86
CA ASN A 169 16.72 -14.13 9.67
C ASN A 169 16.13 -15.01 8.55
N LEU A 170 15.25 -14.42 7.75
CA LEU A 170 14.70 -15.06 6.56
C LEU A 170 15.82 -15.34 5.54
N PRO A 171 15.74 -16.47 4.81
CA PRO A 171 16.61 -16.73 3.67
C PRO A 171 16.66 -15.53 2.73
N ARG A 172 17.84 -15.16 2.26
CA ARG A 172 17.98 -14.12 1.23
C ARG A 172 18.44 -14.76 -0.05
N ARG A 173 17.59 -14.67 -1.06
CA ARG A 173 17.92 -15.09 -2.43
C ARG A 173 18.30 -13.86 -3.25
N PRO A 174 19.14 -14.01 -4.28
CA PRO A 174 19.34 -12.96 -5.28
C PRO A 174 17.99 -12.49 -5.82
N VAL A 175 17.80 -11.16 -5.86
CA VAL A 175 16.54 -10.57 -6.32
C VAL A 175 16.54 -10.53 -7.84
N SER A 176 15.51 -11.12 -8.44
CA SER A 176 15.26 -11.11 -9.88
C SER A 176 13.95 -10.38 -10.18
N LYS A 177 13.89 -9.65 -11.29
CA LYS A 177 12.69 -8.91 -11.72
C LYS A 177 11.60 -9.80 -12.35
N ARG A 178 11.76 -11.12 -12.32
CA ARG A 178 10.78 -12.05 -12.87
C ARG A 178 9.53 -12.11 -12.01
N THR A 179 8.39 -12.39 -12.64
CA THR A 179 7.09 -12.65 -12.02
C THR A 179 6.67 -14.11 -12.11
N ILE A 180 7.28 -14.87 -13.02
CA ILE A 180 7.01 -16.29 -13.24
C ILE A 180 7.77 -17.14 -12.23
N GLY A 181 7.04 -18.10 -11.66
CA GLY A 181 7.58 -19.08 -10.72
C GLY A 181 8.50 -20.10 -11.39
N ARG A 182 9.00 -21.05 -10.60
CA ARG A 182 9.80 -22.16 -11.14
C ARG A 182 8.93 -23.04 -12.05
N VAL A 183 9.47 -23.39 -13.22
CA VAL A 183 8.90 -24.40 -14.12
C VAL A 183 9.42 -25.78 -13.72
N PHE A 184 8.52 -26.76 -13.61
CA PHE A 184 8.84 -28.16 -13.31
C PHE A 184 8.62 -29.04 -14.54
N GLY A 185 9.54 -29.97 -14.79
CA GLY A 185 9.44 -30.90 -15.92
C GLY A 185 9.26 -30.22 -17.29
N GLY A 186 9.81 -29.00 -17.45
CA GLY A 186 9.74 -28.22 -18.69
C GLY A 186 8.37 -27.59 -19.03
N LYS A 187 7.30 -27.90 -18.29
CA LYS A 187 5.94 -27.44 -18.64
C LYS A 187 5.04 -27.04 -17.46
N TYR A 188 5.27 -27.59 -16.27
CA TYR A 188 4.36 -27.38 -15.14
C TYR A 188 4.73 -26.11 -14.37
N GLN A 189 3.79 -25.17 -14.26
CA GLN A 189 3.93 -23.92 -13.53
C GLN A 189 2.90 -23.85 -12.39
N PRO A 190 3.14 -24.55 -11.27
CA PRO A 190 2.17 -24.59 -10.19
C PRO A 190 2.06 -23.24 -9.48
N SER A 191 0.84 -22.91 -9.05
CA SER A 191 0.55 -21.79 -8.16
C SER A 191 0.33 -22.28 -6.74
N THR A 192 0.64 -21.42 -5.77
CA THR A 192 0.43 -21.69 -4.35
C THR A 192 -0.85 -21.01 -3.90
N PHE A 193 -1.82 -21.78 -3.40
CA PHE A 193 -2.96 -21.22 -2.67
C PHE A 193 -2.61 -21.11 -1.19
N LEU A 194 -2.71 -19.89 -0.66
CA LEU A 194 -2.35 -19.54 0.70
C LEU A 194 -3.54 -18.93 1.42
N THR A 195 -3.84 -19.45 2.60
CA THR A 195 -4.76 -18.84 3.55
C THR A 195 -3.98 -18.43 4.79
N LEU A 196 -4.03 -17.15 5.15
CA LEU A 196 -3.50 -16.65 6.40
C LEU A 196 -4.63 -16.27 7.34
N THR A 197 -4.58 -16.85 8.53
CA THR A 197 -5.54 -16.65 9.60
C THR A 197 -4.84 -16.05 10.81
N LEU A 198 -5.47 -15.06 11.43
CA LEU A 198 -4.98 -14.50 12.70
C LEU A 198 -5.25 -15.50 13.84
N ASP A 199 -4.51 -15.39 14.94
CA ASP A 199 -4.75 -16.26 16.11
C ASP A 199 -6.14 -16.03 16.71
N SER A 200 -6.62 -17.02 17.45
CA SER A 200 -7.89 -16.94 18.16
C SER A 200 -7.88 -15.86 19.24
N TYR A 201 -9.01 -15.17 19.38
CA TYR A 201 -9.28 -14.22 20.46
C TYR A 201 -10.06 -14.83 21.62
N GLY A 202 -10.47 -16.10 21.51
CA GLY A 202 -11.41 -16.75 22.41
C GLY A 202 -12.47 -17.55 21.64
N LYS A 203 -13.16 -18.45 22.33
CA LYS A 203 -14.22 -19.27 21.71
C LYS A 203 -15.46 -18.41 21.41
N VAL A 204 -16.07 -18.64 20.25
CA VAL A 204 -17.30 -17.98 19.80
C VAL A 204 -18.38 -19.00 19.47
N ARG A 205 -19.64 -18.64 19.74
CA ARG A 205 -20.83 -19.41 19.35
C ARG A 205 -21.06 -19.30 17.83
N SER A 206 -22.09 -20.00 17.33
CA SER A 206 -22.47 -19.98 15.91
C SER A 206 -22.88 -18.59 15.41
N ASP A 207 -23.51 -17.79 16.26
CA ASP A 207 -23.91 -16.40 16.02
C ASP A 207 -22.73 -15.40 16.09
N GLY A 208 -21.52 -15.86 16.43
CA GLY A 208 -20.34 -15.01 16.57
C GLY A 208 -20.20 -14.33 17.94
N THR A 209 -21.11 -14.55 18.89
CA THR A 209 -20.97 -14.04 20.26
C THR A 209 -19.86 -14.81 21.00
N PRO A 210 -19.06 -14.16 21.86
CA PRO A 210 -18.10 -14.86 22.70
C PRO A 210 -18.80 -15.85 23.65
N VAL A 211 -18.26 -17.06 23.75
CA VAL A 211 -18.77 -18.06 24.69
C VAL A 211 -18.68 -17.53 26.12
N ASP A 212 -17.54 -16.94 26.45
CA ASP A 212 -17.29 -16.20 27.68
C ASP A 212 -16.83 -14.77 27.32
N PRO A 213 -17.71 -13.76 27.48
CA PRO A 213 -17.37 -12.36 27.26
C PRO A 213 -16.28 -11.82 28.20
N ALA A 214 -16.09 -12.36 29.40
CA ALA A 214 -15.11 -11.83 30.34
C ALA A 214 -13.67 -12.14 29.92
N THR A 215 -13.46 -13.28 29.26
CA THR A 215 -12.12 -13.77 28.86
C THR A 215 -11.79 -13.57 27.39
N TYR A 216 -12.76 -13.15 26.56
CA TYR A 216 -12.53 -12.87 25.15
C TYR A 216 -11.60 -11.66 24.97
N ASN A 217 -10.57 -11.81 24.13
CA ASN A 217 -9.57 -10.78 23.90
C ASN A 217 -10.02 -9.75 22.86
N TYR A 218 -10.96 -8.88 23.26
CA TYR A 218 -11.48 -7.80 22.41
C TYR A 218 -10.40 -6.83 21.95
N ARG A 219 -9.40 -6.57 22.80
CA ARG A 219 -8.30 -5.65 22.49
C ARG A 219 -7.48 -6.17 21.32
N ARG A 220 -7.07 -7.45 21.36
CA ARG A 220 -6.33 -8.07 20.26
C ARG A 220 -7.16 -8.11 18.98
N ALA A 221 -8.45 -8.47 19.08
CA ALA A 221 -9.35 -8.48 17.93
C ALA A 221 -9.43 -7.10 17.25
N ALA A 222 -9.56 -6.02 18.04
CA ALA A 222 -9.58 -4.65 17.50
C ALA A 222 -8.23 -4.23 16.90
N ARG A 223 -7.11 -4.55 17.58
CA ARG A 223 -5.74 -4.27 17.07
C ARG A 223 -5.50 -4.96 15.73
N ASP A 224 -5.77 -6.25 15.66
CA ASP A 224 -5.52 -7.03 14.46
C ASP A 224 -6.41 -6.51 13.31
N ALA A 225 -7.66 -6.10 13.57
CA ALA A 225 -8.51 -5.47 12.56
C ALA A 225 -7.95 -4.14 12.02
N VAL A 226 -7.47 -3.25 12.89
CA VAL A 226 -6.90 -1.94 12.49
C VAL A 226 -5.58 -2.11 11.72
N HIS A 227 -4.77 -3.11 12.08
CA HIS A 227 -3.43 -3.28 11.52
C HIS A 227 -3.33 -4.34 10.42
N PHE A 228 -4.42 -5.04 10.11
CA PHE A 228 -4.40 -6.16 9.17
C PHE A 228 -3.80 -5.78 7.81
N ALA A 229 -4.17 -4.62 7.27
CA ALA A 229 -3.63 -4.14 5.99
C ALA A 229 -2.10 -3.97 6.04
N ALA A 230 -1.57 -3.35 7.09
CA ALA A 230 -0.13 -3.18 7.27
C ALA A 230 0.60 -4.51 7.46
N LEU A 231 -0.04 -5.48 8.14
CA LEU A 231 0.48 -6.83 8.32
C LEU A 231 0.60 -7.56 6.97
N LEU A 232 -0.44 -7.49 6.13
CA LEU A 232 -0.42 -8.07 4.78
C LEU A 232 0.65 -7.41 3.89
N ASP A 233 0.75 -6.09 3.91
CA ASP A 233 1.79 -5.37 3.17
C ASP A 233 3.20 -5.80 3.58
N ARG A 234 3.44 -5.96 4.88
CA ARG A 234 4.72 -6.48 5.39
C ARG A 234 4.94 -7.93 4.98
N PHE A 235 3.91 -8.76 5.04
CA PHE A 235 3.99 -10.17 4.68
C PHE A 235 4.44 -10.32 3.23
N VAL A 236 3.78 -9.64 2.28
CA VAL A 236 4.12 -9.70 0.85
C VAL A 236 5.55 -9.21 0.61
N GLN A 237 5.99 -8.15 1.29
CA GLN A 237 7.35 -7.63 1.14
C GLN A 237 8.40 -8.60 1.68
N ASN A 238 8.15 -9.22 2.83
CA ASN A 238 9.03 -10.24 3.38
C ASN A 238 9.03 -11.49 2.51
N LEU A 239 7.89 -11.86 1.94
CA LEU A 239 7.78 -12.97 1.00
C LEU A 239 8.64 -12.75 -0.24
N ARG A 240 8.49 -11.60 -0.92
CA ARG A 240 9.31 -11.23 -2.10
C ARG A 240 10.81 -11.24 -1.80
N ARG A 241 11.20 -10.72 -0.63
CA ARG A 241 12.60 -10.75 -0.16
C ARG A 241 13.11 -12.16 0.11
N CYS A 242 12.25 -13.02 0.67
CA CYS A 242 12.59 -14.41 0.99
C CYS A 242 12.75 -15.25 -0.28
N VAL A 243 11.83 -15.12 -1.24
CA VAL A 243 11.84 -15.94 -2.46
C VAL A 243 12.75 -15.39 -3.56
N GLY A 244 13.03 -14.09 -3.57
CA GLY A 244 13.95 -13.45 -4.53
C GLY A 244 13.33 -13.13 -5.89
N TRP A 245 12.00 -13.03 -5.99
CA TRP A 245 11.32 -12.61 -7.22
C TRP A 245 10.07 -11.77 -6.93
N GLU A 246 9.54 -11.10 -7.97
CA GLU A 246 8.35 -10.26 -7.88
C GLU A 246 7.09 -11.12 -7.83
N VAL A 247 6.78 -11.59 -6.63
CA VAL A 247 5.59 -12.41 -6.36
C VAL A 247 4.32 -11.69 -6.77
N GLN A 248 3.65 -12.23 -7.79
CA GLN A 248 2.30 -11.86 -8.22
C GLN A 248 1.27 -12.70 -7.49
N TYR A 249 0.15 -12.08 -7.12
CA TYR A 249 -0.94 -12.76 -6.45
C TYR A 249 -2.28 -12.12 -6.77
N PHE A 250 -3.32 -12.94 -6.77
CA PHE A 250 -4.71 -12.50 -6.63
C PHE A 250 -5.15 -12.86 -5.23
N SER A 251 -5.81 -11.94 -4.54
CA SER A 251 -6.25 -12.20 -3.17
C SER A 251 -7.59 -11.58 -2.85
N THR A 252 -8.23 -12.17 -1.85
CA THR A 252 -9.43 -11.65 -1.20
C THR A 252 -9.22 -11.60 0.31
N VAL A 253 -9.86 -10.62 0.95
CA VAL A 253 -9.97 -10.54 2.41
C VAL A 253 -11.40 -10.85 2.77
N GLU A 254 -11.61 -11.89 3.57
CA GLU A 254 -12.93 -12.35 3.97
C GLU A 254 -13.08 -12.25 5.49
N PRO A 255 -14.24 -11.78 5.98
CA PRO A 255 -14.52 -11.78 7.40
C PRO A 255 -14.89 -13.20 7.86
N GLN A 256 -14.14 -13.72 8.82
CA GLN A 256 -14.55 -14.89 9.58
C GLN A 256 -15.60 -14.49 10.63
N ARG A 257 -16.02 -15.43 11.49
CA ARG A 257 -16.91 -15.15 12.63
C ARG A 257 -16.43 -13.93 13.41
N ARG A 258 -17.37 -13.06 13.76
CA ARG A 258 -17.13 -11.80 14.47
C ARG A 258 -16.17 -10.86 13.71
N LEU A 259 -16.18 -10.93 12.37
CA LEU A 259 -15.41 -10.08 11.47
C LEU A 259 -13.89 -10.20 11.63
N ALA A 260 -13.39 -11.33 12.17
CA ALA A 260 -11.96 -11.58 12.24
C ALA A 260 -11.39 -11.68 10.81
N PRO A 261 -10.41 -10.85 10.42
CA PRO A 261 -9.92 -10.85 9.05
C PRO A 261 -9.19 -12.15 8.67
N HIS A 262 -9.55 -12.74 7.53
CA HIS A 262 -8.82 -13.81 6.86
C HIS A 262 -8.39 -13.36 5.47
N TRP A 263 -7.20 -13.77 5.06
CA TRP A 263 -6.67 -13.45 3.74
C TRP A 263 -6.42 -14.73 2.95
N HIS A 264 -7.01 -14.80 1.77
CA HIS A 264 -6.81 -15.86 0.80
C HIS A 264 -6.06 -15.30 -0.39
N ALA A 265 -5.02 -15.98 -0.84
CA ALA A 265 -4.24 -15.59 -1.99
C ALA A 265 -3.93 -16.79 -2.89
N ALA A 266 -4.22 -16.63 -4.18
CA ALA A 266 -3.58 -17.39 -5.23
C ALA A 266 -2.25 -16.68 -5.53
N VAL A 267 -1.13 -17.36 -5.31
CA VAL A 267 0.22 -16.83 -5.49
C VAL A 267 0.87 -17.54 -6.67
N ARG A 268 1.44 -16.78 -7.61
CA ARG A 268 2.08 -17.35 -8.79
C ARG A 268 3.43 -17.98 -8.40
N GLY A 269 3.57 -19.26 -8.72
CA GLY A 269 4.75 -20.06 -8.40
C GLY A 269 4.61 -20.94 -7.15
N SER A 270 5.54 -21.88 -7.01
CA SER A 270 5.64 -22.79 -5.87
C SER A 270 6.48 -22.20 -4.74
N ILE A 271 5.93 -22.14 -3.53
CA ILE A 271 6.65 -21.70 -2.33
C ILE A 271 6.50 -22.80 -1.27
N SER A 272 7.58 -23.16 -0.58
CA SER A 272 7.51 -24.23 0.41
C SER A 272 6.70 -23.79 1.64
N ARG A 273 6.01 -24.74 2.27
CA ARG A 273 5.27 -24.46 3.51
C ARG A 273 6.19 -23.97 4.63
N ALA A 274 7.44 -24.44 4.67
CA ALA A 274 8.42 -24.03 5.66
C ALA A 274 8.78 -22.54 5.50
N GLU A 275 9.01 -22.07 4.27
CA GLU A 275 9.27 -20.66 3.98
C GLU A 275 8.06 -19.80 4.33
N LEU A 276 6.85 -20.21 3.93
CA LEU A 276 5.63 -19.46 4.23
C LEU A 276 5.41 -19.30 5.73
N ARG A 277 5.66 -20.35 6.52
CA ARG A 277 5.60 -20.28 7.99
C ARG A 277 6.64 -19.33 8.56
N ALA A 278 7.89 -19.43 8.10
CA ALA A 278 8.96 -18.54 8.55
C ALA A 278 8.67 -17.07 8.23
N VAL A 279 8.15 -16.79 7.03
CA VAL A 279 7.76 -15.43 6.62
C VAL A 279 6.60 -14.90 7.47
N ALA A 280 5.59 -15.74 7.75
CA ALA A 280 4.46 -15.37 8.60
C ALA A 280 4.92 -15.03 10.02
N GLU A 281 5.74 -15.89 10.64
CA GLU A 281 6.33 -15.68 11.96
C GLU A 281 7.16 -14.40 12.01
N ALA A 282 8.07 -14.22 11.03
CA ALA A 282 8.91 -13.03 10.95
C ALA A 282 8.12 -11.74 10.75
N THR A 283 6.98 -11.80 10.07
CA THR A 283 6.13 -10.65 9.81
C THR A 283 5.31 -10.27 11.05
N TYR A 284 4.76 -11.25 11.76
CA TYR A 284 3.97 -11.01 12.96
C TYR A 284 4.81 -10.34 14.06
N HIS A 285 6.09 -10.69 14.18
CA HIS A 285 7.02 -10.04 15.10
C HIS A 285 7.40 -8.59 14.71
N GLN A 286 7.25 -8.20 13.44
CA GLN A 286 7.64 -6.87 12.94
C GLN A 286 6.56 -5.80 13.15
N VAL A 287 5.29 -6.20 13.33
CA VAL A 287 4.19 -5.27 13.65
C VAL A 287 4.14 -5.11 15.18
N TRP A 288 5.12 -4.39 15.73
CA TRP A 288 5.17 -4.07 17.15
C TRP A 288 4.49 -2.74 17.45
N TRP A 289 3.66 -2.72 18.50
CA TRP A 289 3.14 -1.51 19.12
C TRP A 289 3.67 -1.36 20.55
N PRO A 290 3.91 -0.12 21.02
CA PRO A 290 4.17 0.13 22.44
C PRO A 290 3.07 -0.47 23.30
N ALA A 291 3.41 -0.90 24.52
CA ALA A 291 2.42 -1.27 25.51
C ALA A 291 1.45 -0.09 25.72
N HIS A 292 0.19 -0.32 25.40
CA HIS A 292 -0.91 0.66 25.47
C HIS A 292 -2.09 0.05 26.23
N ASP A 293 -1.77 -0.88 27.12
CA ASP A 293 -2.73 -1.59 27.97
C ASP A 293 -3.16 -0.73 29.17
N GLU A 294 -2.48 0.40 29.36
CA GLU A 294 -2.67 1.38 30.42
C GLU A 294 -2.64 2.78 29.81
N ILE A 295 -3.65 3.60 30.13
CA ILE A 295 -3.69 5.01 29.74
C ILE A 295 -2.69 5.75 30.64
N LYS A 296 -1.56 6.16 30.07
CA LYS A 296 -0.50 6.86 30.82
C LYS A 296 -0.69 8.37 30.93
N TYR A 297 -1.43 8.95 29.99
CA TYR A 297 -1.66 10.38 29.90
C TYR A 297 -3.16 10.63 29.72
N SER A 298 -3.77 11.37 30.64
CA SER A 298 -5.20 11.68 30.68
C SER A 298 -5.47 12.91 31.54
N GLY A 299 -6.55 13.63 31.27
CA GLY A 299 -6.94 14.83 32.02
C GLY A 299 -5.83 15.88 31.96
N ASP A 300 -5.40 16.36 33.13
CA ASP A 300 -4.35 17.40 33.24
C ASP A 300 -2.92 16.84 33.07
N ASN A 301 -2.75 15.52 33.06
CA ASN A 301 -1.45 14.86 32.88
C ASN A 301 -1.20 14.56 31.40
N LEU A 302 -1.09 15.60 30.58
CA LEU A 302 -0.82 15.48 29.14
C LEU A 302 0.68 15.59 28.82
N PRO A 303 1.15 14.90 27.76
CA PRO A 303 2.53 15.02 27.31
C PRO A 303 2.82 16.43 26.80
N VAL A 304 4.01 16.95 27.11
CA VAL A 304 4.44 18.31 26.77
C VAL A 304 5.44 18.27 25.62
N TRP A 305 5.34 19.20 24.68
CA TRP A 305 6.31 19.33 23.59
C TRP A 305 7.64 19.89 24.11
N ASP A 306 8.75 19.20 23.82
CA ASP A 306 10.11 19.67 24.09
C ASP A 306 10.83 20.02 22.77
N VAL A 307 11.19 21.30 22.63
CA VAL A 307 11.84 21.85 21.43
C VAL A 307 13.24 21.27 21.21
N ARG A 308 13.98 20.97 22.28
CA ARG A 308 15.34 20.39 22.19
C ARG A 308 15.29 18.91 21.84
N ALA A 309 14.34 18.17 22.43
CA ALA A 309 14.13 16.76 22.12
C ALA A 309 13.39 16.54 20.78
N LYS A 310 12.79 17.60 20.22
CA LYS A 310 11.93 17.55 19.02
C LYS A 310 10.84 16.48 19.15
N GLY A 311 10.18 16.43 20.31
CA GLY A 311 9.18 15.41 20.59
C GLY A 311 8.46 15.63 21.92
N PHE A 312 7.40 14.84 22.10
CA PHE A 312 6.61 14.85 23.33
C PHE A 312 7.33 14.13 24.48
N VAL A 313 7.41 14.81 25.63
CA VAL A 313 8.00 14.32 26.88
C VAL A 313 6.97 14.28 27.98
N ASP A 314 7.21 13.40 28.94
CA ASP A 314 6.41 13.25 30.13
C ASP A 314 6.47 14.54 30.96
N PRO A 315 5.32 15.09 31.38
CA PRO A 315 5.28 16.42 32.02
C PRO A 315 6.08 16.47 33.32
N HIS A 316 6.15 15.35 34.06
CA HIS A 316 6.83 15.27 35.36
C HIS A 316 8.29 14.86 35.24
N THR A 317 8.58 13.84 34.42
CA THR A 317 9.93 13.27 34.34
C THR A 317 10.77 13.86 33.21
N ARG A 318 10.16 14.64 32.30
CA ARG A 318 10.78 15.17 31.07
C ARG A 318 11.43 14.10 30.19
N ARG A 319 11.05 12.84 30.39
CA ARG A 319 11.50 11.72 29.58
C ARG A 319 10.62 11.62 28.34
N PRO A 320 11.17 11.30 27.16
CA PRO A 320 10.34 11.11 25.95
C PRO A 320 9.19 10.12 26.17
N CYS A 321 7.95 10.54 25.89
CA CYS A 321 6.73 9.74 26.03
C CYS A 321 6.71 8.58 25.04
N LEU A 322 7.11 8.88 23.81
CA LEU A 322 7.41 7.87 22.80
C LEU A 322 8.85 7.41 23.03
N PRO A 323 9.14 6.11 22.89
CA PRO A 323 10.52 5.71 22.71
C PRO A 323 11.01 6.40 21.44
N GLY A 324 11.74 7.51 21.60
CA GLY A 324 12.54 8.07 20.52
C GLY A 324 13.36 6.94 19.89
N LYS A 325 13.79 7.09 18.64
CA LYS A 325 14.58 6.08 17.90
C LYS A 325 15.66 5.38 18.73
N THR A 326 16.19 6.03 19.78
CA THR A 326 17.14 5.54 20.78
C THR A 326 16.58 4.51 21.79
N ARG A 327 15.36 4.65 22.32
CA ARG A 327 14.78 3.69 23.31
C ARG A 327 14.16 2.45 22.67
N TRP A 328 13.86 2.51 21.37
CA TRP A 328 13.58 1.35 20.53
C TRP A 328 14.65 0.25 20.68
N THR A 329 15.92 0.66 20.78
CA THR A 329 17.07 -0.22 20.95
C THR A 329 17.10 -0.86 22.35
N ARG A 330 16.98 -0.07 23.42
CA ARG A 330 17.05 -0.55 24.81
C ARG A 330 15.87 -1.42 25.24
N SER A 331 14.70 -1.28 24.63
CA SER A 331 13.54 -2.15 24.94
C SER A 331 13.70 -3.56 24.37
N CYS A 332 14.37 -3.71 23.22
CA CYS A 332 14.73 -5.02 22.68
C CYS A 332 15.81 -5.70 23.54
N ASP A 333 16.80 -4.95 24.03
CA ASP A 333 17.88 -5.48 24.90
C ASP A 333 17.40 -5.96 26.29
N ARG A 334 16.28 -5.40 26.79
CA ARG A 334 15.66 -5.86 28.05
C ARG A 334 14.86 -7.15 27.89
N LEU A 335 14.42 -7.47 26.67
CA LEU A 335 13.71 -8.72 26.37
C LEU A 335 14.71 -9.86 26.15
N THR A 336 15.90 -9.59 25.62
CA THR A 336 16.98 -10.58 25.47
C THR A 336 17.68 -10.91 26.79
N SER A 337 17.83 -9.96 27.71
CA SER A 337 18.47 -10.20 29.02
C SER A 337 17.56 -10.88 30.05
N ARG A 338 16.25 -10.92 29.86
CA ARG A 338 15.31 -11.72 30.69
C ARG A 338 15.19 -13.18 30.24
N GLY A 339 15.73 -13.53 29.08
CA GLY A 339 15.73 -14.91 28.54
C GLY A 339 16.89 -15.78 29.03
N SER A 340 17.87 -15.24 29.76
CA SER A 340 19.08 -15.97 30.17
C SER A 340 19.14 -16.36 31.65
N ALA A 341 18.06 -16.17 32.42
CA ALA A 341 18.02 -16.55 33.84
C ALA A 341 16.68 -17.20 34.22
N SER A 342 16.48 -18.44 33.77
CA SER A 342 15.89 -19.55 34.53
C SER A 342 15.70 -20.74 33.58
N LYS A 343 16.70 -21.63 33.56
CA LYS A 343 16.48 -23.01 33.14
C LYS A 343 15.66 -23.68 34.25
N SER A 344 14.35 -23.68 34.12
CA SER A 344 13.50 -24.68 34.75
C SER A 344 12.47 -25.14 33.72
N THR A 345 12.78 -26.29 33.14
CA THR A 345 11.88 -27.07 32.30
C THR A 345 10.61 -27.39 33.10
N PRO A 346 9.39 -26.98 32.69
CA PRO A 346 8.20 -27.65 33.13
C PRO A 346 8.10 -28.94 32.33
N ARG A 347 8.06 -30.06 33.04
CA ARG A 347 7.84 -31.41 32.52
C ARG A 347 6.75 -31.42 31.44
N ALA A 348 7.08 -32.06 30.33
CA ALA A 348 6.10 -32.57 29.39
C ALA A 348 5.12 -33.50 30.13
N SER A 349 3.89 -33.03 30.31
CA SER A 349 2.73 -33.91 30.47
C SER A 349 2.29 -34.31 29.07
N SER A 350 2.52 -35.59 28.77
CA SER A 350 2.02 -36.30 27.61
C SER A 350 0.49 -36.18 27.55
N ALA A 351 -0.02 -35.36 26.63
CA ALA A 351 -1.36 -35.50 26.08
C ALA A 351 -1.21 -35.46 24.57
N ALA A 352 -1.56 -36.58 23.93
CA ALA A 352 -1.39 -36.85 22.51
C ALA A 352 -1.76 -35.66 21.61
N LEU A 353 -0.76 -35.14 20.90
CA LEU A 353 -0.97 -34.23 19.77
C LEU A 353 -1.77 -34.96 18.68
N ARG A 354 -3.07 -34.65 18.57
CA ARG A 354 -3.78 -34.86 17.32
C ARG A 354 -3.20 -33.92 16.26
N LYS A 355 -2.67 -34.53 15.20
CA LYS A 355 -2.22 -33.88 13.97
C LYS A 355 -3.28 -32.88 13.47
N PRO A 356 -2.92 -31.65 13.08
CA PRO A 356 -3.85 -30.78 12.36
C PRO A 356 -4.08 -31.35 10.95
N ALA A 357 -5.35 -31.56 10.61
CA ALA A 357 -5.77 -32.02 9.30
C ALA A 357 -5.49 -30.94 8.26
N VAL A 358 -4.70 -31.29 7.24
CA VAL A 358 -4.61 -30.55 5.98
C VAL A 358 -5.74 -31.10 5.11
N THR A 359 -6.84 -30.35 4.96
CA THR A 359 -7.86 -30.68 3.97
C THR A 359 -7.45 -30.11 2.62
N SER A 360 -7.01 -30.98 1.73
CA SER A 360 -6.97 -30.74 0.28
C SER A 360 -8.39 -30.84 -0.27
N ALA A 361 -8.88 -29.78 -0.92
CA ALA A 361 -9.90 -29.97 -1.94
C ALA A 361 -9.18 -30.41 -3.21
N THR A 362 -9.52 -31.60 -3.71
CA THR A 362 -9.21 -32.09 -5.05
C THR A 362 -9.76 -31.19 -6.13
#